data_AF-A0A0K9PIG0-F1
#
_entry.id   AF-A0A0K9PIG0-F1
#
_cell.length_a   1.000
_cell.length_b   1.000
_cell.length_c   1.000
_cell.angle_alpha   90.00
_cell.angle_beta   90.00
_cell.angle_gamma   90.00
#
_symmetry.space_group_name_H-M   'P 1'
#
loop_
_entity.id
_entity.type
_entity.pdbx_description
1 polymer ?
#
loop_
_entity_poly.entity_id
_entity_poly.type
_entity_poly.pdbx_seq_one_letter_code
_entity_poly.pdbx_strand_id
1 'polypeptide(L)'
;MLGDFNSFSLLNLNVEDDRSDIAFASGSPSSSSSVAISSYSAGNKGKRVKGKKLLENGGEVKTDAVSMQRTPIELKADTVSMQRTSQIPEREYKYPLAWIDLEMTGLDLEVDRIIEIACIITDGNLNRPVEGPNLIIHQTKECMDNMGEWCKKHHGESGLTNQVLQSNITEEEAEKRVMEFVQKHVGISALLAGNSIHADYSFLKKYMPKLANMFSHVLVDVSSVSSLCLRWCPNAYKKAPRKKKNHRALDDIRESITELKYYRENIFKLEYKKK
;
A
#
# COMPACT_ATOMS: atom_id res chain seq x y z
N MET A 1 -5.01 23.17 40.33
CA MET A 1 -6.18 22.72 39.56
C MET A 1 -5.77 22.54 38.12
N LEU A 2 -5.84 21.30 37.63
CA LEU A 2 -6.13 20.83 36.25
C LEU A 2 -5.25 21.41 35.11
N GLY A 3 -4.50 20.67 34.30
CA GLY A 3 -4.40 19.22 34.07
C GLY A 3 -3.92 19.01 32.63
N ASP A 4 -2.70 18.46 32.46
CA ASP A 4 -2.24 17.84 31.22
C ASP A 4 -3.06 16.58 30.95
N PHE A 5 -3.41 16.28 29.69
CA PHE A 5 -3.46 14.93 29.09
C PHE A 5 -4.02 15.03 27.65
N ASN A 6 -3.23 14.58 26.66
CA ASN A 6 -3.73 13.63 25.65
C ASN A 6 -2.55 12.91 24.99
N SER A 7 -2.14 11.85 25.68
CA SER A 7 -1.45 10.69 25.13
C SER A 7 -2.48 9.91 24.30
N PHE A 8 -2.31 9.85 22.98
CA PHE A 8 -3.02 8.86 22.17
C PHE A 8 -2.26 7.53 22.32
N SER A 9 -2.69 6.77 23.33
CA SER A 9 -2.29 5.38 23.55
C SER A 9 -2.58 4.55 22.31
N LEU A 10 -1.58 3.78 21.90
CA LEU A 10 -1.72 2.63 21.01
C LEU A 10 -2.89 1.78 21.50
N LEU A 11 -3.89 1.61 20.62
CA LEU A 11 -4.96 0.66 20.84
C LEU A 11 -4.37 -0.73 20.57
N ASN A 12 -4.23 -1.52 21.64
CA ASN A 12 -4.04 -2.96 21.53
C ASN A 12 -5.25 -3.53 20.77
N LEU A 13 -5.05 -3.83 19.49
CA LEU A 13 -5.96 -4.68 18.73
C LEU A 13 -5.81 -6.09 19.30
N ASN A 14 -6.69 -6.42 20.25
CA ASN A 14 -6.80 -7.76 20.81
C ASN A 14 -7.23 -8.73 19.70
N VAL A 15 -6.50 -9.85 19.59
CA VAL A 15 -6.71 -10.97 18.65
C VAL A 15 -7.89 -11.86 19.09
N GLU A 16 -8.95 -11.31 19.67
CA GLU A 16 -10.03 -12.11 20.29
C GLU A 16 -11.44 -11.94 19.69
N ASP A 17 -11.62 -11.26 18.56
CA ASP A 17 -12.95 -11.07 17.97
C ASP A 17 -13.48 -12.25 17.12
N ASP A 18 -12.83 -13.42 17.16
CA ASP A 18 -13.27 -14.65 16.49
C ASP A 18 -13.78 -15.73 17.48
N ARG A 19 -14.59 -15.32 18.48
CA ARG A 19 -15.40 -16.26 19.27
C ARG A 19 -16.88 -15.91 19.18
N SER A 20 -17.57 -16.52 18.22
CA SER A 20 -19.01 -16.71 18.32
C SER A 20 -19.29 -17.86 19.31
N ASP A 21 -19.60 -17.51 20.55
CA ASP A 21 -19.99 -18.47 21.58
C ASP A 21 -21.31 -19.17 21.21
N ILE A 22 -21.24 -20.49 21.04
CA ILE A 22 -22.37 -21.41 21.20
C ILE A 22 -22.43 -21.74 22.69
N ALA A 23 -23.45 -21.23 23.38
CA ALA A 23 -23.69 -21.50 24.79
C ALA A 23 -24.07 -22.98 25.01
N PHE A 24 -23.30 -23.70 25.83
CA PHE A 24 -23.79 -24.81 26.64
C PHE A 24 -23.13 -24.79 28.03
N ALA A 25 -23.96 -25.00 29.04
CA ALA A 25 -23.68 -24.83 30.46
C ALA A 25 -22.72 -25.89 31.04
N SER A 26 -21.81 -25.48 31.94
CA SER A 26 -21.72 -25.93 33.35
C SER A 26 -20.33 -25.72 33.96
N GLY A 27 -20.29 -25.18 35.19
CA GLY A 27 -19.26 -25.47 36.20
C GLY A 27 -17.99 -24.60 36.25
N SER A 28 -17.99 -23.59 37.11
CA SER A 28 -16.78 -22.96 37.72
C SER A 28 -16.04 -23.97 38.63
N PRO A 29 -14.76 -23.76 39.07
CA PRO A 29 -14.37 -22.58 39.86
C PRO A 29 -12.91 -22.07 39.73
N SER A 30 -12.69 -20.86 40.29
CA SER A 30 -11.48 -20.35 40.99
C SER A 30 -10.20 -20.13 40.17
N SER A 31 -9.30 -19.18 40.42
CA SER A 31 -9.17 -18.03 41.33
C SER A 31 -7.83 -17.34 40.99
N SER A 32 -7.67 -16.06 41.38
CA SER A 32 -6.39 -15.39 41.78
C SER A 32 -5.24 -15.28 40.74
N SER A 33 -4.45 -14.23 40.61
CA SER A 33 -4.30 -12.93 41.27
C SER A 33 -3.11 -12.21 40.61
N SER A 34 -3.22 -10.88 40.50
CA SER A 34 -2.15 -9.85 40.57
C SER A 34 -0.70 -10.18 40.20
N VAL A 35 -0.07 -9.35 39.34
CA VAL A 35 1.20 -8.66 39.65
C VAL A 35 1.29 -7.33 38.89
N ALA A 36 1.62 -6.26 39.62
CA ALA A 36 1.99 -4.93 39.15
C ALA A 36 3.50 -4.83 38.91
N ILE A 37 3.97 -4.05 37.93
CA ILE A 37 5.34 -3.52 37.93
C ILE A 37 5.37 -2.03 37.57
N SER A 38 6.19 -1.37 38.37
CA SER A 38 6.50 0.04 38.54
C SER A 38 7.28 0.69 37.39
N SER A 39 7.04 2.00 37.29
CA SER A 39 7.75 3.09 36.62
C SER A 39 9.28 3.07 36.59
N TYR A 40 9.83 3.69 35.53
CA TYR A 40 11.08 4.46 35.55
C TYR A 40 10.96 5.78 34.77
N SER A 41 11.73 6.77 35.23
CA SER A 41 11.65 8.20 34.95
C SER A 41 12.85 8.71 34.15
N ALA A 42 12.60 9.76 33.37
CA ALA A 42 13.44 10.91 33.01
C ALA A 42 14.86 10.73 32.41
N GLY A 43 14.99 11.16 31.14
CA GLY A 43 15.57 12.46 30.79
C GLY A 43 17.07 12.55 30.45
N ASN A 44 17.40 13.13 29.29
CA ASN A 44 18.27 14.32 29.24
C ASN A 44 18.24 15.06 27.88
N LYS A 45 18.46 16.38 27.95
CA LYS A 45 18.53 17.38 26.87
C LYS A 45 19.97 17.59 26.38
N GLY A 46 20.15 18.06 25.14
CA GLY A 46 21.37 18.73 24.68
C GLY A 46 21.34 19.05 23.19
N LYS A 47 20.87 20.23 22.78
CA LYS A 47 21.63 21.47 22.45
C LYS A 47 22.21 21.54 21.02
N ARG A 48 21.59 22.50 20.31
CA ARG A 48 21.81 23.10 19.01
C ARG A 48 23.10 23.93 18.93
N VAL A 49 23.78 23.90 17.78
CA VAL A 49 24.79 24.91 17.37
C VAL A 49 24.49 25.40 15.95
N LYS A 50 24.61 26.72 15.76
CA LYS A 50 24.39 27.52 14.54
C LYS A 50 25.75 28.07 14.03
N GLY A 51 25.84 28.33 12.73
CA GLY A 51 26.83 29.22 12.08
C GLY A 51 27.66 28.47 11.01
N LYS A 52 28.01 29.02 9.84
CA LYS A 52 28.06 30.38 9.32
C LYS A 52 27.94 30.39 7.78
N LYS A 53 27.53 31.55 7.28
CA LYS A 53 27.42 32.01 5.88
C LYS A 53 28.78 32.53 5.39
N LEU A 54 29.15 32.27 4.13
CA LEU A 54 30.24 32.95 3.41
C LEU A 54 29.76 33.28 1.99
N LEU A 55 30.13 34.49 1.53
CA LEU A 55 29.70 35.19 0.32
C LEU A 55 30.79 35.12 -0.77
N GLU A 56 30.30 35.25 -2.01
CA GLU A 56 30.87 35.91 -3.20
C GLU A 56 32.16 35.39 -3.86
N ASN A 57 32.08 35.13 -5.17
CA ASN A 57 32.72 35.98 -6.19
C ASN A 57 32.16 35.70 -7.60
N GLY A 58 31.87 36.80 -8.32
CA GLY A 58 31.50 36.81 -9.73
C GLY A 58 32.72 36.87 -10.66
N GLY A 59 32.48 36.58 -11.94
CA GLY A 59 33.46 36.67 -13.02
C GLY A 59 32.77 36.56 -14.37
N GLU A 60 32.52 37.72 -14.99
CA GLU A 60 31.89 37.93 -16.29
C GLU A 60 32.97 37.79 -17.40
N VAL A 61 32.73 36.97 -18.42
CA VAL A 61 33.63 36.80 -19.58
C VAL A 61 32.92 37.31 -20.84
N LYS A 62 33.46 38.39 -21.41
CA LYS A 62 33.14 38.92 -22.74
C LYS A 62 33.78 38.04 -23.81
N THR A 63 33.06 37.74 -24.89
CA THR A 63 33.66 37.23 -26.12
C THR A 63 33.08 37.96 -27.33
N ASP A 64 34.00 38.27 -28.24
CA ASP A 64 33.85 39.18 -29.37
C ASP A 64 32.99 38.60 -30.51
N ALA A 65 32.21 39.47 -31.14
CA ALA A 65 31.45 39.18 -32.35
C ALA A 65 32.35 39.31 -33.59
N VAL A 66 32.47 38.23 -34.37
CA VAL A 66 33.05 38.25 -35.72
C VAL A 66 31.98 37.84 -36.71
N SER A 67 31.68 38.74 -37.65
CA SER A 67 30.72 38.51 -38.74
C SER A 67 31.36 37.71 -39.87
N MET A 68 30.66 36.70 -40.40
CA MET A 68 30.91 36.18 -41.75
C MET A 68 29.58 35.83 -42.42
N GLN A 69 29.31 36.50 -43.53
CA GLN A 69 28.23 36.20 -44.48
C GLN A 69 28.57 34.90 -45.24
N ARG A 70 27.62 33.95 -45.35
CA ARG A 70 27.54 32.99 -46.47
C ARG A 70 26.08 32.63 -46.79
N THR A 71 25.90 32.36 -48.08
CA THR A 71 24.72 32.30 -48.94
C THR A 71 23.70 31.18 -48.64
N PRO A 72 22.44 31.29 -49.10
CA PRO A 72 21.42 30.27 -48.86
C PRO A 72 21.61 29.07 -49.80
N ILE A 73 21.69 27.88 -49.22
CA ILE A 73 21.65 26.60 -49.92
C ILE A 73 20.22 26.07 -49.80
N GLU A 74 19.56 25.93 -50.95
CA GLU A 74 18.25 25.32 -51.10
C GLU A 74 18.43 23.78 -51.15
N LEU A 75 17.85 23.07 -50.19
CA LEU A 75 17.83 21.60 -50.15
C LEU A 75 16.38 21.11 -50.20
N LYS A 76 16.13 20.31 -51.24
CA LYS A 76 14.85 19.71 -51.63
C LYS A 76 14.36 18.74 -50.56
N ALA A 77 13.08 18.82 -50.24
CA ALA A 77 12.40 17.88 -49.36
C ALA A 77 12.05 16.60 -50.12
N ASP A 78 12.84 15.55 -49.93
CA ASP A 78 12.44 14.20 -50.31
C ASP A 78 11.41 13.68 -49.30
N THR A 79 10.19 13.49 -49.78
CA THR A 79 9.06 12.97 -49.01
C THR A 79 9.27 11.48 -48.76
N VAL A 80 9.83 11.14 -47.60
CA VAL A 80 9.72 9.79 -47.05
C VAL A 80 8.40 9.72 -46.29
N SER A 81 7.43 9.02 -46.86
CA SER A 81 6.17 8.69 -46.22
C SER A 81 6.41 7.69 -45.08
N MET A 82 6.82 8.17 -43.91
CA MET A 82 6.65 7.42 -42.69
C MET A 82 5.16 7.37 -42.37
N GLN A 83 4.56 6.21 -42.61
CA GLN A 83 3.29 5.86 -41.99
C GLN A 83 3.48 6.01 -40.47
N ARG A 84 3.06 7.15 -39.93
CA ARG A 84 2.77 7.28 -38.50
C ARG A 84 1.70 6.25 -38.22
N THR A 85 2.10 5.15 -37.60
CA THR A 85 1.17 4.28 -36.89
C THR A 85 0.48 5.17 -35.87
N SER A 86 -0.77 5.49 -36.13
CA SER A 86 -1.66 6.19 -35.22
C SER A 86 -1.91 5.30 -34.00
N GLN A 87 -0.95 5.23 -33.09
CA GLN A 87 -1.21 4.73 -31.73
C GLN A 87 -2.06 5.80 -31.04
N ILE A 88 -3.37 5.61 -31.10
CA ILE A 88 -4.32 6.25 -30.20
C ILE A 88 -3.81 5.96 -28.78
N PRO A 89 -3.67 6.94 -27.86
CA PRO A 89 -3.30 6.64 -26.49
C PRO A 89 -4.37 5.71 -25.94
N GLU A 90 -4.00 4.54 -25.41
CA GLU A 90 -4.88 3.78 -24.54
C GLU A 90 -5.48 4.76 -23.53
N ARG A 91 -6.82 4.84 -23.48
CA ARG A 91 -7.53 5.87 -22.72
C ARG A 91 -7.02 5.91 -21.28
N GLU A 92 -6.47 7.06 -20.89
CA GLU A 92 -6.00 7.37 -19.54
C GLU A 92 -7.00 6.86 -18.48
N TYR A 93 -6.47 6.26 -17.42
CA TYR A 93 -7.28 5.79 -16.31
C TYR A 93 -7.90 7.00 -15.60
N LYS A 94 -9.23 7.10 -15.59
CA LYS A 94 -9.95 8.14 -14.86
C LYS A 94 -10.13 7.71 -13.40
N TYR A 95 -9.66 8.54 -12.47
CA TYR A 95 -9.65 8.25 -11.03
C TYR A 95 -9.04 6.88 -10.71
N PRO A 96 -7.77 6.63 -11.11
CA PRO A 96 -7.18 5.31 -10.98
C PRO A 96 -7.07 4.86 -9.54
N LEU A 97 -7.12 3.54 -9.36
CA LEU A 97 -6.82 2.88 -8.09
C LEU A 97 -5.64 1.95 -8.29
N ALA A 98 -4.67 2.06 -7.40
CA ALA A 98 -3.57 1.10 -7.27
C ALA A 98 -3.91 0.16 -6.12
N TRP A 99 -4.24 -1.07 -6.47
CA TRP A 99 -4.56 -2.12 -5.51
C TRP A 99 -3.27 -2.81 -5.11
N ILE A 100 -2.99 -2.85 -3.81
CA ILE A 100 -1.83 -3.55 -3.26
C ILE A 100 -2.32 -4.40 -2.09
N ASP A 101 -1.71 -5.55 -1.95
CA ASP A 101 -1.85 -6.45 -0.81
C ASP A 101 -0.46 -6.97 -0.46
N LEU A 102 -0.19 -7.07 0.84
CA LEU A 102 1.07 -7.57 1.36
C LEU A 102 0.81 -8.80 2.22
N GLU A 103 1.72 -9.78 2.10
CA GLU A 103 1.90 -10.76 3.17
C GLU A 103 3.11 -10.34 4.02
N MET A 104 2.96 -10.44 5.34
CA MET A 104 3.98 -10.07 6.32
C MET A 104 4.28 -11.24 7.27
N THR A 105 5.41 -11.14 7.96
CA THR A 105 5.75 -12.08 9.05
C THR A 105 4.87 -11.91 10.29
N GLY A 106 4.14 -10.79 10.37
CA GLY A 106 3.24 -10.43 11.48
C GLY A 106 2.72 -8.99 11.31
N LEU A 107 2.29 -8.37 12.40
CA LEU A 107 1.65 -7.04 12.40
C LEU A 107 2.44 -5.97 13.17
N ASP A 108 3.57 -6.31 13.77
CA ASP A 108 4.42 -5.37 14.49
C ASP A 108 5.44 -4.75 13.53
N LEU A 109 5.21 -3.48 13.19
CA LEU A 109 6.09 -2.72 12.30
C LEU A 109 7.56 -2.70 12.75
N GLU A 110 7.87 -2.86 14.04
CA GLU A 110 9.25 -2.80 14.54
C GLU A 110 10.06 -4.07 14.27
N VAL A 111 9.40 -5.21 14.11
CA VAL A 111 10.09 -6.51 13.97
C VAL A 111 9.68 -7.27 12.71
N ASP A 112 8.46 -7.07 12.24
CA ASP A 112 7.91 -7.81 11.11
C ASP A 112 8.30 -7.21 9.76
N ARG A 113 8.40 -8.07 8.75
CA ARG A 113 8.87 -7.74 7.41
C ARG A 113 7.88 -8.15 6.34
N ILE A 114 7.97 -7.48 5.18
CA ILE A 114 7.19 -7.79 4.00
C ILE A 114 7.80 -9.03 3.32
N ILE A 115 6.97 -10.02 3.00
CA ILE A 115 7.37 -11.29 2.40
C ILE A 115 6.69 -11.59 1.07
N GLU A 116 5.54 -10.97 0.79
CA GLU A 116 4.90 -10.98 -0.53
C GLU A 116 4.32 -9.59 -0.82
N ILE A 117 4.36 -9.16 -2.07
CA ILE A 117 3.66 -7.96 -2.55
C ILE A 117 3.07 -8.23 -3.92
N ALA A 118 1.79 -7.89 -4.09
CA ALA A 118 1.14 -7.89 -5.38
C ALA A 118 0.56 -6.51 -5.72
N CYS A 119 0.37 -6.23 -7.01
CA CYS A 119 -0.27 -4.99 -7.44
C CYS A 119 -1.22 -5.22 -8.64
N ILE A 120 -2.40 -4.59 -8.60
CA ILE A 120 -3.33 -4.48 -9.73
C ILE A 120 -3.73 -3.00 -9.91
N ILE A 121 -3.84 -2.54 -11.15
CA ILE A 121 -4.42 -1.22 -11.47
C ILE A 121 -5.85 -1.37 -11.98
N THR A 122 -6.77 -0.51 -11.53
CA THR A 122 -8.09 -0.34 -12.14
C THR A 122 -8.40 1.13 -12.40
N ASP A 123 -9.45 1.42 -13.19
CA ASP A 123 -10.07 2.75 -13.14
C ASP A 123 -10.97 2.91 -11.90
N GLY A 124 -11.47 4.12 -11.66
CA GLY A 124 -12.31 4.42 -10.51
C GLY A 124 -13.69 3.75 -10.55
N ASN A 125 -14.04 3.10 -11.66
CA ASN A 125 -15.24 2.27 -11.77
C ASN A 125 -14.94 0.77 -11.63
N LEU A 126 -13.71 0.42 -11.22
CA LEU A 126 -13.26 -0.96 -11.00
C LEU A 126 -13.21 -1.78 -12.30
N ASN A 127 -13.05 -1.10 -13.44
CA ASN A 127 -12.90 -1.75 -14.74
C ASN A 127 -11.46 -1.72 -15.22
N ARG A 128 -11.20 -2.50 -16.29
CA ARG A 128 -9.91 -2.60 -16.96
C ARG A 128 -8.77 -2.96 -15.98
N PRO A 129 -8.92 -4.06 -15.21
CA PRO A 129 -7.86 -4.50 -14.33
C PRO A 129 -6.62 -4.84 -15.17
N VAL A 130 -5.47 -4.33 -14.76
CA VAL A 130 -4.17 -4.73 -15.28
C VAL A 130 -3.38 -5.32 -14.13
N GLU A 131 -3.00 -6.58 -14.27
CA GLU A 131 -2.19 -7.27 -13.27
C GLU A 131 -0.73 -6.87 -13.40
N GLY A 132 -0.14 -6.53 -12.27
CA GLY A 132 1.24 -6.09 -12.14
C GLY A 132 2.13 -7.16 -11.53
N PRO A 133 3.24 -6.73 -10.92
CA PRO A 133 4.13 -7.64 -10.19
C PRO A 133 3.39 -8.39 -9.10
N ASN A 134 3.70 -9.68 -8.97
CA ASN A 134 3.38 -10.54 -7.83
C ASN A 134 4.72 -11.14 -7.38
N LEU A 135 5.29 -10.58 -6.31
CA LEU A 135 6.69 -10.76 -5.95
C LEU A 135 6.80 -11.35 -4.55
N ILE A 136 7.60 -12.39 -4.44
CA ILE A 136 7.97 -13.00 -3.16
C ILE A 136 9.32 -12.43 -2.75
N ILE A 137 9.37 -11.82 -1.57
CA ILE A 137 10.54 -11.08 -1.08
C ILE A 137 11.33 -11.99 -0.16
N HIS A 138 12.65 -12.01 -0.38
CA HIS A 138 13.56 -12.79 0.45
C HIS A 138 13.62 -12.24 1.88
N GLN A 139 13.53 -13.14 2.85
CA GLN A 139 13.87 -12.88 4.25
C GLN A 139 14.73 -14.03 4.78
N THR A 140 15.53 -13.74 5.82
CA THR A 140 16.41 -14.75 6.42
C THR A 140 15.60 -15.84 7.13
N LYS A 141 16.21 -17.02 7.30
CA LYS A 141 15.60 -18.10 8.08
C LYS A 141 15.27 -17.66 9.50
N GLU A 142 16.13 -16.86 10.13
CA GLU A 142 15.88 -16.31 11.47
C GLU A 142 14.62 -15.44 11.52
N CYS A 143 14.42 -14.56 10.54
CA CYS A 143 13.21 -13.74 10.43
C CYS A 143 11.96 -14.62 10.31
N MET A 144 11.99 -15.62 9.43
CA MET A 144 10.87 -16.55 9.23
C MET A 144 10.60 -17.43 10.46
N ASP A 145 11.65 -17.86 11.16
CA ASP A 145 11.54 -18.66 12.38
C ASP A 145 11.01 -17.85 13.57
N ASN A 146 11.08 -16.52 13.53
CA ASN A 146 10.58 -15.63 14.59
C ASN A 146 9.10 -15.24 14.43
N MET A 147 8.45 -15.66 13.35
CA MET A 147 7.01 -15.46 13.14
C MET A 147 6.15 -16.04 14.29
N GLY A 148 5.01 -15.42 14.55
CA GLY A 148 3.97 -15.97 15.44
C GLY A 148 3.40 -17.28 14.90
N GLU A 149 2.78 -18.09 15.76
CA GLU A 149 2.26 -19.42 15.41
C GLU A 149 1.27 -19.39 14.24
N TRP A 150 0.38 -18.38 14.21
CA TRP A 150 -0.59 -18.20 13.14
C TRP A 150 0.11 -18.01 11.79
N CYS A 151 1.06 -17.08 11.70
CA CYS A 151 1.81 -16.79 10.48
C CYS A 151 2.64 -18.01 10.02
N LYS A 152 3.32 -18.70 10.96
CA LYS A 152 4.09 -19.91 10.64
C LYS A 152 3.23 -21.00 10.02
N LYS A 153 2.07 -21.26 10.61
CA LYS A 153 1.13 -22.26 10.10
C LYS A 153 0.62 -21.85 8.72
N HIS A 154 0.12 -20.62 8.61
CA HIS A 154 -0.55 -20.13 7.41
C HIS A 154 0.40 -20.08 6.21
N HIS A 155 1.56 -19.44 6.37
CA HIS A 155 2.58 -19.32 5.32
C HIS A 155 3.26 -20.64 5.01
N GLY A 156 3.28 -21.57 5.97
CA GLY A 156 3.73 -22.95 5.76
C GLY A 156 2.77 -23.73 4.87
N GLU A 157 1.47 -23.70 5.16
CA GLU A 157 0.42 -24.39 4.40
C GLU A 157 0.28 -23.85 2.96
N SER A 158 0.44 -22.55 2.76
CA SER A 158 0.42 -21.92 1.43
C SER A 158 1.71 -22.16 0.62
N GLY A 159 2.76 -22.67 1.28
CA GLY A 159 4.10 -22.84 0.71
C GLY A 159 4.87 -21.52 0.56
N LEU A 160 4.34 -20.39 1.05
CA LEU A 160 4.99 -19.08 0.97
C LEU A 160 6.32 -19.07 1.74
N THR A 161 6.38 -19.70 2.92
CA THR A 161 7.61 -19.76 3.73
C THR A 161 8.81 -20.30 2.94
N ASN A 162 8.61 -21.39 2.19
CA ASN A 162 9.68 -21.99 1.38
C ASN A 162 10.06 -21.09 0.20
N GLN A 163 9.09 -20.44 -0.43
CA GLN A 163 9.35 -19.52 -1.54
C GLN A 163 10.12 -18.27 -1.09
N VAL A 164 9.83 -17.75 0.11
CA VAL A 164 10.56 -16.62 0.71
C VAL A 164 12.03 -16.96 0.93
N LEU A 165 12.32 -18.13 1.51
CA LEU A 165 13.70 -18.58 1.76
C LEU A 165 14.48 -18.83 0.45
N GLN A 166 13.79 -19.22 -0.63
CA GLN A 166 14.37 -19.47 -1.95
C GLN A 166 14.43 -18.21 -2.84
N SER A 167 13.70 -17.16 -2.48
CA SER A 167 13.67 -15.92 -3.27
C SER A 167 15.03 -15.23 -3.22
N ASN A 168 15.33 -14.50 -4.30
CA ASN A 168 16.49 -13.60 -4.40
C ASN A 168 16.06 -12.13 -4.60
N ILE A 169 14.76 -11.83 -4.42
CA ILE A 169 14.22 -10.48 -4.58
C ILE A 169 14.34 -9.76 -3.24
N THR A 170 15.04 -8.63 -3.21
CA THR A 170 15.10 -7.76 -2.02
C THR A 170 13.90 -6.83 -1.95
N GLU A 171 13.66 -6.24 -0.78
CA GLU A 171 12.60 -5.23 -0.60
C GLU A 171 12.79 -4.04 -1.56
N GLU A 172 14.02 -3.59 -1.79
CA GLU A 172 14.32 -2.46 -2.69
C GLU A 172 14.04 -2.79 -4.16
N GLU A 173 14.34 -4.02 -4.58
CA GLU A 173 14.04 -4.47 -5.94
C GLU A 173 12.53 -4.65 -6.14
N ALA A 174 11.83 -5.17 -5.12
CA ALA A 174 10.37 -5.26 -5.15
C ALA A 174 9.71 -3.87 -5.19
N GLU A 175 10.16 -2.94 -4.33
CA GLU A 175 9.73 -1.54 -4.32
C GLU A 175 9.86 -0.94 -5.71
N LYS A 176 11.06 -1.05 -6.32
CA LYS A 176 11.34 -0.51 -7.65
C LYS A 176 10.40 -1.07 -8.73
N ARG A 177 10.21 -2.40 -8.78
CA ARG A 177 9.35 -3.03 -9.80
C ARG A 177 7.90 -2.60 -9.69
N VAL A 178 7.37 -2.48 -8.47
CA VAL A 178 6.00 -2.03 -8.25
C VAL A 178 5.87 -0.54 -8.60
N MET A 179 6.83 0.30 -8.22
CA MET A 179 6.85 1.71 -8.61
C MET A 179 6.86 1.89 -10.14
N GLU A 180 7.72 1.16 -10.85
CA GLU A 180 7.80 1.21 -12.32
C GLU A 180 6.47 0.82 -12.96
N PHE A 181 5.82 -0.22 -12.42
CA PHE A 181 4.51 -0.66 -12.88
C PHE A 181 3.43 0.41 -12.65
N VAL A 182 3.34 0.99 -11.46
CA VAL A 182 2.35 2.04 -11.13
C VAL A 182 2.60 3.28 -12.00
N GLN A 183 3.86 3.72 -12.11
CA GLN A 183 4.25 4.89 -12.89
C GLN A 183 3.92 4.73 -14.39
N LYS A 184 4.11 3.52 -14.93
CA LYS A 184 3.81 3.19 -16.32
C LYS A 184 2.32 3.34 -16.66
N HIS A 185 1.41 3.03 -15.72
CA HIS A 185 -0.03 2.94 -16.02
C HIS A 185 -0.85 4.15 -15.55
N VAL A 186 -0.51 4.74 -14.40
CA VAL A 186 -1.38 5.74 -13.74
C VAL A 186 -0.64 6.95 -13.16
N GLY A 187 0.70 6.91 -13.17
CA GLY A 187 1.53 7.96 -12.59
C GLY A 187 1.20 8.20 -11.12
N ILE A 188 1.19 9.48 -10.71
CA ILE A 188 0.99 9.94 -9.32
C ILE A 188 -0.50 10.17 -8.96
N SER A 189 -1.41 9.87 -9.89
CA SER A 189 -2.83 10.22 -9.74
C SER A 189 -3.67 9.17 -9.00
N ALA A 190 -3.10 7.99 -8.75
CA ALA A 190 -3.83 6.85 -8.19
C ALA A 190 -3.96 6.94 -6.67
N LEU A 191 -5.11 6.51 -6.15
CA LEU A 191 -5.27 6.22 -4.72
C LEU A 191 -4.90 4.77 -4.43
N LEU A 192 -4.27 4.55 -3.29
CA LEU A 192 -3.99 3.20 -2.78
C LEU A 192 -5.30 2.56 -2.30
N ALA A 193 -5.54 1.33 -2.73
CA ALA A 193 -6.78 0.58 -2.49
C ALA A 193 -6.50 -0.85 -2.03
N GLY A 194 -7.40 -1.40 -1.21
CA GLY A 194 -7.33 -2.77 -0.71
C GLY A 194 -8.24 -2.99 0.50
N ASN A 195 -8.27 -4.20 1.04
CA ASN A 195 -8.95 -4.48 2.30
C ASN A 195 -8.01 -4.19 3.47
N SER A 196 -8.44 -3.39 4.44
CA SER A 196 -7.62 -3.03 5.60
C SER A 196 -6.28 -2.40 5.19
N ILE A 197 -6.28 -1.74 4.03
CA ILE A 197 -5.10 -1.22 3.32
C ILE A 197 -4.24 -0.25 4.14
N HIS A 198 -4.78 0.29 5.23
CA HIS A 198 -4.02 1.10 6.17
C HIS A 198 -2.89 0.31 6.85
N ALA A 199 -3.06 -1.01 7.05
CA ALA A 199 -2.04 -1.89 7.60
C ALA A 199 -0.88 -2.01 6.60
N ASP A 200 -1.17 -2.37 5.35
CA ASP A 200 -0.18 -2.47 4.28
C ASP A 200 0.53 -1.14 4.07
N TYR A 201 -0.22 -0.04 4.04
CA TYR A 201 0.35 1.29 3.85
C TYR A 201 1.32 1.68 4.97
N SER A 202 1.12 1.18 6.19
CA SER A 202 2.03 1.40 7.31
C SER A 202 3.35 0.64 7.12
N PHE A 203 3.29 -0.59 6.61
CA PHE A 203 4.49 -1.36 6.22
C PHE A 203 5.21 -0.70 5.03
N LEU A 204 4.47 -0.27 4.00
CA LEU A 204 5.05 0.45 2.87
C LEU A 204 5.78 1.72 3.33
N LYS A 205 5.20 2.52 4.24
CA LYS A 205 5.87 3.73 4.75
C LYS A 205 7.21 3.44 5.42
N LYS A 206 7.36 2.28 6.05
CA LYS A 206 8.57 1.90 6.77
C LYS A 206 9.61 1.25 5.86
N TYR A 207 9.18 0.26 5.07
CA TYR A 207 10.08 -0.63 4.33
C TYR A 207 10.17 -0.31 2.83
N MET A 208 9.15 0.35 2.27
CA MET A 208 9.12 0.78 0.86
C MET A 208 8.69 2.26 0.73
N PRO A 209 9.42 3.19 1.35
CA PRO A 209 8.99 4.58 1.49
C PRO A 209 8.86 5.32 0.16
N LYS A 210 9.64 4.98 -0.87
CA LYS A 210 9.53 5.63 -2.19
C LYS A 210 8.23 5.23 -2.87
N LEU A 211 7.83 3.96 -2.76
CA LEU A 211 6.52 3.50 -3.24
C LEU A 211 5.39 4.15 -2.43
N ALA A 212 5.48 4.17 -1.10
CA ALA A 212 4.47 4.81 -0.25
C ALA A 212 4.25 6.30 -0.60
N ASN A 213 5.33 7.01 -0.95
CA ASN A 213 5.30 8.42 -1.34
C ASN A 213 4.64 8.70 -2.71
N MET A 214 4.36 7.66 -3.51
CA MET A 214 3.58 7.82 -4.75
C MET A 214 2.08 8.02 -4.45
N PHE A 215 1.61 7.67 -3.26
CA PHE A 215 0.19 7.67 -2.91
C PHE A 215 -0.16 8.79 -1.93
N SER A 216 -1.40 9.26 -2.03
CA SER A 216 -2.00 10.17 -1.05
C SER A 216 -2.18 9.50 0.31
N HIS A 217 -2.30 10.30 1.37
CA HIS A 217 -2.74 9.84 2.68
C HIS A 217 -4.21 9.38 2.70
N VAL A 218 -4.98 9.72 1.66
CA VAL A 218 -6.36 9.24 1.46
C VAL A 218 -6.32 7.86 0.81
N LEU A 219 -6.95 6.90 1.47
CA LEU A 219 -6.97 5.49 1.05
C LEU A 219 -8.39 5.07 0.66
N VAL A 220 -8.50 4.09 -0.24
CA VAL A 220 -9.75 3.40 -0.55
C VAL A 220 -9.76 2.05 0.17
N ASP A 221 -10.29 2.05 1.40
CA ASP A 221 -10.32 0.85 2.25
C ASP A 221 -11.66 0.11 2.11
N VAL A 222 -11.62 -1.07 1.49
CA VAL A 222 -12.80 -1.94 1.28
C VAL A 222 -13.37 -2.43 2.60
N SER A 223 -12.53 -2.68 3.61
CA SER A 223 -12.97 -3.14 4.94
C SER A 223 -13.79 -2.07 5.66
N SER A 224 -13.53 -0.79 5.40
CA SER A 224 -14.38 0.31 5.89
C SER A 224 -15.78 0.25 5.27
N VAL A 225 -15.87 0.04 3.96
CA VAL A 225 -17.17 -0.10 3.26
C VAL A 225 -17.91 -1.35 3.73
N SER A 226 -17.21 -2.47 3.87
CA SER A 226 -17.74 -3.74 4.40
C SER A 226 -18.33 -3.56 5.80
N SER A 227 -17.60 -2.87 6.69
CA SER A 227 -18.01 -2.57 8.07
C SER A 227 -19.26 -1.68 8.15
N LEU A 228 -19.39 -0.71 7.23
CA LEU A 228 -20.59 0.12 7.11
C LEU A 228 -21.76 -0.68 6.53
N CYS A 229 -21.51 -1.51 5.52
CA CYS A 229 -22.52 -2.39 4.92
C CYS A 229 -23.12 -3.34 5.94
N LEU A 230 -22.31 -3.96 6.80
CA LEU A 230 -22.77 -4.83 7.89
C LEU A 230 -23.78 -4.11 8.80
N ARG A 231 -23.53 -2.84 9.11
CA ARG A 231 -24.33 -2.05 10.05
C ARG A 231 -25.58 -1.44 9.42
N TRP A 232 -25.44 -0.89 8.21
CA TRP A 232 -26.48 -0.08 7.57
C TRP A 232 -27.30 -0.86 6.55
N CYS A 233 -26.74 -1.94 5.99
CA CYS A 233 -27.35 -2.73 4.93
C CYS A 233 -27.14 -4.25 5.15
N PRO A 234 -27.55 -4.82 6.32
CA PRO A 234 -27.20 -6.19 6.70
C PRO A 234 -27.67 -7.26 5.70
N ASN A 235 -28.78 -7.03 4.99
CA ASN A 235 -29.25 -7.93 3.94
C ASN A 235 -28.34 -7.93 2.70
N ALA A 236 -27.76 -6.78 2.34
CA ALA A 236 -26.76 -6.70 1.29
C ALA A 236 -25.44 -7.31 1.76
N TYR A 237 -25.03 -7.09 3.01
CA TYR A 237 -23.83 -7.70 3.58
C TYR A 237 -23.86 -9.24 3.50
N LYS A 238 -24.98 -9.87 3.90
CA LYS A 238 -25.15 -11.35 3.84
C LYS A 238 -25.00 -11.95 2.45
N LYS A 239 -25.23 -11.15 1.40
CA LYS A 239 -25.14 -11.55 -0.01
C LYS A 239 -23.79 -11.18 -0.65
N ALA A 240 -22.92 -10.49 0.09
CA ALA A 240 -21.59 -10.16 -0.41
C ALA A 240 -20.80 -11.44 -0.74
N PRO A 241 -19.96 -11.42 -1.78
CA PRO A 241 -19.07 -12.54 -2.11
C PRO A 241 -18.24 -12.94 -0.88
N ARG A 242 -18.18 -14.23 -0.58
CA ARG A 242 -17.31 -14.74 0.48
C ARG A 242 -15.89 -14.87 -0.06
N LYS A 243 -14.94 -14.30 0.66
CA LYS A 243 -13.50 -14.49 0.41
C LYS A 243 -13.12 -15.95 0.62
N LYS A 244 -12.31 -16.52 -0.26
CA LYS A 244 -11.75 -17.86 -0.08
C LYS A 244 -10.64 -17.85 0.95
N LYS A 245 -10.02 -16.69 1.18
CA LYS A 245 -8.90 -16.49 2.13
C LYS A 245 -7.77 -17.46 1.82
N ASN A 246 -7.25 -17.37 0.60
CA ASN A 246 -6.09 -18.18 0.18
C ASN A 246 -4.77 -17.59 0.70
N HIS A 247 -4.78 -16.35 1.23
CA HIS A 247 -3.63 -15.63 1.79
C HIS A 247 -2.44 -15.63 0.83
N ARG A 248 -2.75 -15.14 -0.36
CA ARG A 248 -1.81 -14.94 -1.46
C ARG A 248 -2.16 -13.60 -2.08
N ALA A 249 -1.20 -12.69 -2.05
CA ALA A 249 -1.47 -11.28 -2.25
C ALA A 249 -2.28 -10.97 -3.53
N LEU A 250 -1.93 -11.57 -4.67
CA LEU A 250 -2.63 -11.31 -5.93
C LEU A 250 -4.10 -11.81 -5.92
N ASP A 251 -4.36 -12.95 -5.29
CA ASP A 251 -5.71 -13.50 -5.19
C ASP A 251 -6.56 -12.65 -4.23
N ASP A 252 -5.98 -12.22 -3.11
CA ASP A 252 -6.65 -11.37 -2.14
C ASP A 252 -7.00 -9.99 -2.73
N ILE A 253 -6.17 -9.43 -3.61
CA ILE A 253 -6.53 -8.23 -4.39
C ILE A 253 -7.73 -8.49 -5.29
N ARG A 254 -7.76 -9.59 -6.05
CA ARG A 254 -8.87 -9.92 -6.95
C ARG A 254 -10.18 -10.08 -6.18
N GLU A 255 -10.13 -10.69 -5.01
CA GLU A 255 -11.28 -10.82 -4.11
C GLU A 255 -11.72 -9.44 -3.58
N SER A 256 -10.78 -8.57 -3.21
CA SER A 256 -11.05 -7.21 -2.74
C SER A 256 -11.72 -6.33 -3.80
N ILE A 257 -11.26 -6.40 -5.06
CA ILE A 257 -11.90 -5.71 -6.20
C ILE A 257 -13.32 -6.22 -6.40
N THR A 258 -13.51 -7.54 -6.34
CA THR A 258 -14.82 -8.18 -6.50
C THR A 258 -15.79 -7.75 -5.39
N GLU A 259 -15.31 -7.69 -4.14
CA GLU A 259 -16.06 -7.23 -2.97
C GLU A 259 -16.47 -5.76 -3.13
N LEU A 260 -15.53 -4.86 -3.46
CA LEU A 260 -15.87 -3.44 -3.63
C LEU A 260 -16.82 -3.21 -4.81
N LYS A 261 -16.68 -3.98 -5.89
CA LYS A 261 -17.61 -3.94 -7.03
C LYS A 261 -19.02 -4.32 -6.61
N TYR A 262 -19.15 -5.38 -5.80
CA TYR A 262 -20.43 -5.75 -5.22
C TYR A 262 -21.04 -4.61 -4.38
N TYR A 263 -20.26 -3.98 -3.49
CA TYR A 263 -20.78 -2.87 -2.69
C TYR A 263 -21.19 -1.67 -3.55
N ARG A 264 -20.37 -1.30 -4.54
CA ARG A 264 -20.70 -0.25 -5.50
C ARG A 264 -22.05 -0.44 -6.16
N GLU A 265 -22.40 -1.68 -6.51
CA GLU A 265 -23.66 -2.02 -7.19
C GLU A 265 -24.86 -2.14 -6.26
N ASN A 266 -24.65 -2.45 -4.97
CA ASN A 266 -25.74 -2.85 -4.07
C ASN A 266 -26.05 -1.84 -2.94
N ILE A 267 -25.09 -1.02 -2.52
CA ILE A 267 -25.28 -0.08 -1.39
C ILE A 267 -25.02 1.38 -1.74
N PHE A 268 -24.34 1.67 -2.86
CA PHE A 268 -24.15 3.04 -3.32
C PHE A 268 -25.24 3.44 -4.31
N LYS A 269 -25.76 4.66 -4.16
CA LYS A 269 -26.69 5.25 -5.13
C LYS A 269 -25.89 5.77 -6.33
N LEU A 270 -25.84 4.96 -7.38
CA LEU A 270 -25.29 5.35 -8.67
C LEU A 270 -26.35 6.18 -9.43
N GLU A 271 -26.22 7.50 -9.37
CA GLU A 271 -27.06 8.57 -9.95
C GLU A 271 -28.18 9.20 -9.09
N TYR A 272 -28.13 10.54 -9.04
CA TYR A 272 -29.29 11.42 -8.99
C TYR A 272 -29.87 11.53 -10.40
N LYS A 273 -31.01 10.87 -10.66
CA LYS A 273 -31.86 11.29 -11.77
C LYS A 273 -32.31 12.73 -11.46
N LYS A 274 -31.93 13.71 -12.30
CA LYS A 274 -32.66 14.98 -12.36
C LYS A 274 -34.12 14.62 -12.65
N LYS A 275 -34.99 14.86 -11.69
CA LYS A 275 -36.43 14.93 -11.94
C LYS A 275 -36.73 16.19 -12.74
#